data_AF-A0A428SL99-F1
#
_entry.id   AF-A0A428SL99-F1
#
_cell.length_a   1.000
_cell.length_b   1.000
_cell.length_c   1.000
_cell.angle_alpha   90.00
_cell.angle_beta   90.00
_cell.angle_gamma   90.00
#
_symmetry.space_group_name_H-M   'P 1'
#
loop_
_entity.id
_entity.type
_entity.pdbx_description
1 polymer ?
#
loop_
_entity_poly.entity_id
_entity_poly.type
_entity_poly.pdbx_seq_one_letter_code
_entity_poly.pdbx_strand_id
1 'polypeptide(L)'
;QSNAMNYASNMSSVGAMPQATASADVSMTEEHEYPDGALEEKWVNYQRQLGTIFQEIMNGSLESASETLLSVTSWLLSQVADLGLNLDDTNLHADRIKLWDDFNHAWLGIGQRQMELMTSSQPSRSQSLMSKAMIKKMGNELIRLCDGIERHGLVDYQYGVWEEQITAVLEDCLDLYEASEEASGSGGAR
;
A
#
# COMPACT_ATOMS: atom_id res chain seq x y z
N GLN A 1 -37.29 -0.34 -56.41
CA GLN A 1 -38.30 0.72 -56.52
C GLN A 1 -39.68 0.07 -56.46
N SER A 2 -40.42 0.28 -55.38
CA SER A 2 -41.89 0.16 -55.30
C SER A 2 -42.30 0.86 -54.01
N ASN A 3 -43.07 1.94 -54.18
CA ASN A 3 -43.41 2.94 -53.18
C ASN A 3 -44.88 2.76 -52.76
N ALA A 4 -45.21 3.21 -51.53
CA ALA A 4 -46.51 3.73 -51.09
C ALA A 4 -47.68 2.71 -50.93
N MET A 5 -48.62 2.83 -49.99
CA MET A 5 -48.94 3.88 -49.01
C MET A 5 -49.92 3.32 -47.96
N ASN A 6 -49.87 3.94 -46.78
CA ASN A 6 -50.71 3.75 -45.60
C ASN A 6 -52.23 3.88 -45.86
N TYR A 7 -53.00 3.13 -45.06
CA TYR A 7 -54.33 3.55 -44.61
C TYR A 7 -54.33 3.75 -43.10
N ALA A 8 -54.58 4.99 -42.71
CA ALA A 8 -54.81 5.42 -41.33
C ALA A 8 -56.21 5.03 -40.87
N SER A 9 -56.34 4.61 -39.61
CA SER A 9 -57.58 4.64 -38.83
C SER A 9 -57.25 4.49 -37.35
N ASN A 10 -57.39 5.56 -36.56
CA ASN A 10 -58.23 5.54 -35.36
C ASN A 10 -58.25 6.90 -34.66
N MET A 11 -59.46 7.44 -34.55
CA MET A 11 -59.80 8.58 -33.69
C MET A 11 -60.08 8.11 -32.26
N SER A 12 -59.51 8.86 -31.31
CA SER A 12 -60.11 9.36 -30.06
C SER A 12 -60.74 8.39 -29.06
N SER A 13 -60.14 8.31 -27.87
CA SER A 13 -60.89 8.29 -26.62
C SER A 13 -60.14 9.08 -25.55
N VAL A 14 -60.72 10.23 -25.17
CA VAL A 14 -60.42 10.96 -23.94
C VAL A 14 -61.33 10.38 -22.87
N GLY A 15 -60.77 10.01 -21.71
CA GLY A 15 -61.57 9.87 -20.50
C GLY A 15 -60.91 9.10 -19.36
N ALA A 16 -60.76 9.80 -18.23
CA ALA A 16 -60.68 9.30 -16.85
C ALA A 16 -59.30 8.88 -16.29
N MET A 17 -58.64 9.86 -15.65
CA MET A 17 -58.10 9.70 -14.29
C MET A 17 -59.19 10.16 -13.29
N PRO A 18 -59.24 9.75 -12.00
CA PRO A 18 -58.11 9.34 -11.15
C PRO A 18 -58.38 8.10 -10.27
N GLN A 19 -57.34 7.56 -9.61
CA GLN A 19 -57.30 7.37 -8.14
C GLN A 19 -55.96 6.76 -7.73
N ALA A 20 -55.32 7.44 -6.77
CA ALA A 20 -54.11 7.00 -6.10
C ALA A 20 -54.34 5.71 -5.30
N THR A 21 -53.43 4.75 -5.45
CA THR A 21 -53.16 3.72 -4.43
C THR A 21 -51.69 3.81 -4.09
N ALA A 22 -51.42 4.25 -2.87
CA ALA A 22 -50.10 4.24 -2.26
C ALA A 22 -49.65 2.78 -2.11
N SER A 23 -48.70 2.36 -2.93
CA SER A 23 -47.83 1.23 -2.62
C SER A 23 -46.49 1.83 -2.21
N ALA A 24 -46.24 1.81 -0.90
CA ALA A 24 -44.90 2.04 -0.36
C ALA A 24 -44.04 0.82 -0.75
N ASP A 25 -43.53 0.84 -1.98
CA ASP A 25 -42.40 0.03 -2.37
C ASP A 25 -41.16 0.75 -1.84
N VAL A 26 -40.80 0.43 -0.60
CA VAL A 26 -39.49 0.79 -0.06
C VAL A 26 -38.52 -0.24 -0.62
N SER A 27 -38.16 -0.08 -1.89
CA SER A 27 -36.91 -0.63 -2.40
C SER A 27 -35.79 0.13 -1.70
N MET A 28 -35.40 -0.35 -0.51
CA MET A 28 -34.07 -0.08 0.02
C MET A 28 -33.06 -0.85 -0.84
N THR A 29 -32.89 -0.40 -2.08
CA THR A 29 -31.56 -0.48 -2.69
C THR A 29 -30.73 0.51 -1.90
N GLU A 30 -30.17 0.04 -0.79
CA GLU A 30 -28.88 0.55 -0.34
C GLU A 30 -27.86 0.18 -1.43
N GLU A 31 -27.96 0.90 -2.56
CA GLU A 31 -26.80 1.22 -3.38
C GLU A 31 -25.85 1.88 -2.40
N HIS A 32 -25.00 1.05 -1.81
CA HIS A 32 -23.77 1.48 -1.19
C HIS A 32 -22.92 2.02 -2.35
N GLU A 33 -23.28 3.21 -2.83
CA GLU A 33 -22.43 4.08 -3.61
C GLU A 33 -21.35 4.57 -2.64
N TYR A 34 -20.49 3.63 -2.21
CA TYR A 34 -19.19 3.96 -1.68
C TYR A 34 -18.53 4.82 -2.76
N PRO A 35 -18.00 6.01 -2.42
CA PRO A 35 -17.47 6.91 -3.41
C PRO A 35 -16.20 6.28 -3.99
N ASP A 36 -16.36 5.58 -5.11
CA ASP A 36 -15.29 4.92 -5.87
C ASP A 36 -14.09 5.87 -6.07
N GLY A 37 -14.37 7.17 -6.26
CA GLY A 37 -13.35 8.21 -6.35
C GLY A 37 -12.51 8.46 -5.08
N ALA A 38 -13.03 8.21 -3.87
CA ALA A 38 -12.27 8.41 -2.64
C ALA A 38 -11.28 7.26 -2.37
N LEU A 39 -11.63 6.04 -2.78
CA LEU A 39 -10.73 4.89 -2.73
C LEU A 39 -9.63 5.01 -3.79
N GLU A 40 -10.00 5.47 -4.99
CA GLU A 40 -9.04 5.76 -6.05
C GLU A 40 -8.04 6.87 -5.65
N GLU A 41 -8.49 7.95 -5.02
CA GLU A 41 -7.59 9.01 -4.54
C GLU A 41 -6.59 8.49 -3.49
N LYS A 42 -7.08 7.68 -2.55
CA LYS A 42 -6.26 6.98 -1.54
C LYS A 42 -5.20 6.09 -2.20
N TRP A 43 -5.59 5.34 -3.23
CA TRP A 43 -4.71 4.45 -3.98
C TRP A 43 -3.63 5.21 -4.76
N VAL A 44 -4.00 6.26 -5.47
CA VAL A 44 -3.06 7.14 -6.18
C VAL A 44 -2.07 7.77 -5.21
N ASN A 45 -2.53 8.19 -4.03
CA ASN A 45 -1.65 8.74 -3.00
C ASN A 45 -0.66 7.69 -2.45
N TYR A 46 -1.09 6.44 -2.25
CA TYR A 46 -0.21 5.34 -1.86
C TYR A 46 0.89 5.11 -2.91
N GLN A 47 0.51 4.98 -4.19
CA GLN A 47 1.47 4.76 -5.28
C GLN A 47 2.47 5.92 -5.40
N ARG A 48 2.01 7.17 -5.22
CA ARG A 48 2.88 8.34 -5.22
C ARG A 48 3.92 8.27 -4.10
N GLN A 49 3.50 7.96 -2.87
CA GLN A 49 4.40 7.86 -1.73
C GLN A 49 5.43 6.73 -1.92
N LEU A 50 5.03 5.58 -2.46
CA LEU A 50 5.98 4.52 -2.84
C LEU A 50 7.00 4.99 -3.87
N GLY A 51 6.55 5.70 -4.91
CA GLY A 51 7.45 6.29 -5.91
C GLY A 51 8.47 7.25 -5.28
N THR A 52 8.04 8.05 -4.30
CA THR A 52 8.95 8.91 -3.52
C THR A 52 9.96 8.10 -2.73
N ILE A 53 9.54 7.05 -2.02
CA ILE A 53 10.44 6.17 -1.25
C ILE A 53 11.53 5.59 -2.15
N PHE A 54 11.18 5.03 -3.31
CA PHE A 54 12.18 4.48 -4.24
C PHE A 54 13.16 5.54 -4.75
N GLN A 55 12.68 6.75 -5.04
CA GLN A 55 13.55 7.86 -5.45
C GLN A 55 14.52 8.27 -4.32
N GLU A 56 14.05 8.30 -3.07
CA GLU A 56 14.88 8.60 -1.90
C GLU A 56 15.93 7.51 -1.64
N ILE A 57 15.57 6.24 -1.81
CA ILE A 57 16.50 5.10 -1.75
C ILE A 57 17.59 5.27 -2.82
N MET A 58 17.21 5.52 -4.07
CA MET A 58 18.17 5.73 -5.16
C MET A 58 19.13 6.89 -4.89
N ASN A 59 18.61 7.97 -4.30
CA ASN A 59 19.39 9.15 -3.91
C ASN A 59 20.25 8.92 -2.64
N GLY A 60 20.05 7.81 -1.92
CA GLY A 60 20.71 7.51 -0.65
C GLY A 60 20.23 8.37 0.52
N SER A 61 19.00 8.87 0.46
CA SER A 61 18.34 9.65 1.52
C SER A 61 17.51 8.72 2.42
N LEU A 62 18.18 7.79 3.09
CA LEU A 62 17.51 6.64 3.72
C LEU A 62 16.70 7.00 4.96
N GLU A 63 17.10 8.01 5.73
CA GLU A 63 16.29 8.49 6.86
C GLU A 63 14.92 8.99 6.37
N SER A 64 14.88 9.82 5.32
CA SER A 64 13.61 10.31 4.73
C SER A 64 12.76 9.18 4.15
N ALA A 65 13.41 8.25 3.43
CA ALA A 65 12.75 7.06 2.89
C ALA A 65 12.10 6.22 4.00
N SER A 66 12.80 6.05 5.12
CA SER A 66 12.30 5.29 6.27
C SER A 66 11.10 5.96 6.93
N GLU A 67 11.12 7.28 7.13
CA GLU A 67 10.00 8.01 7.71
C GLU A 67 8.75 7.92 6.83
N THR A 68 8.93 8.10 5.52
CA THR A 68 7.83 7.97 4.55
C THR A 68 7.29 6.55 4.52
N LEU A 69 8.17 5.53 4.52
CA LEU A 69 7.75 4.13 4.54
C LEU A 69 6.98 3.76 5.82
N LEU A 70 7.39 4.27 6.98
CA LEU A 70 6.66 4.06 8.23
C LEU A 70 5.27 4.72 8.21
N SER A 71 5.16 5.92 7.64
CA SER A 71 3.87 6.60 7.44
C SER A 71 2.95 5.78 6.54
N VAL A 72 3.47 5.30 5.40
CA VAL A 72 2.74 4.44 4.46
C VAL A 72 2.32 3.13 5.12
N THR A 73 3.19 2.51 5.92
CA THR A 73 2.92 1.26 6.64
C THR A 73 1.78 1.43 7.64
N SER A 74 1.82 2.49 8.46
CA SER A 74 0.73 2.78 9.40
C SER A 74 -0.59 3.06 8.69
N TRP A 75 -0.54 3.74 7.54
CA TRP A 75 -1.73 3.98 6.73
C TRP A 75 -2.28 2.68 6.16
N LEU A 76 -1.44 1.84 5.55
CA LEU A 76 -1.83 0.59 4.92
C LEU A 76 -2.57 -0.34 5.90
N LEU A 77 -2.07 -0.44 7.14
CA LEU A 77 -2.72 -1.21 8.20
C LEU A 77 -4.17 -0.75 8.47
N SER A 78 -4.42 0.56 8.41
CA SER A 78 -5.78 1.10 8.59
C SER A 78 -6.71 0.85 7.40
N GLN A 79 -6.16 0.51 6.23
CA GLN A 79 -6.90 0.40 4.97
C GLN A 79 -7.11 -1.05 4.50
N VAL A 80 -6.64 -2.06 5.26
CA VAL A 80 -6.72 -3.48 4.86
C VAL A 80 -8.13 -3.90 4.42
N ALA A 81 -9.16 -3.49 5.16
CA ALA A 81 -10.56 -3.77 4.83
C ALA A 81 -11.09 -2.90 3.69
N ASP A 82 -10.81 -1.59 3.74
CA ASP A 82 -11.29 -0.61 2.76
C ASP A 82 -10.75 -0.87 1.34
N LEU A 83 -9.52 -1.39 1.24
CA LEU A 83 -8.89 -1.78 -0.02
C LEU A 83 -9.22 -3.23 -0.44
N GLY A 84 -10.05 -3.93 0.35
CA GLY A 84 -10.42 -5.32 0.07
C GLY A 84 -9.23 -6.29 0.08
N LEU A 85 -8.15 -5.99 0.81
CA LEU A 85 -6.96 -6.84 0.85
C LEU A 85 -7.24 -8.19 1.51
N ASN A 86 -8.22 -8.22 2.41
CA ASN A 86 -8.68 -9.41 3.12
C ASN A 86 -9.80 -10.20 2.41
N LEU A 87 -10.23 -9.79 1.21
CA LEU A 87 -11.30 -10.44 0.46
C LEU A 87 -10.76 -11.53 -0.48
N ASP A 88 -11.58 -12.50 -0.86
CA ASP A 88 -11.23 -13.45 -1.93
C ASP A 88 -11.83 -13.01 -3.27
N ASP A 89 -11.43 -11.83 -3.76
CA ASP A 89 -11.88 -11.28 -5.05
C ASP A 89 -10.79 -11.44 -6.13
N THR A 90 -11.04 -12.32 -7.10
CA THR A 90 -10.12 -12.55 -8.22
C THR A 90 -9.90 -11.30 -9.08
N ASN A 91 -10.84 -10.36 -9.13
CA ASN A 91 -10.70 -9.13 -9.92
C ASN A 91 -9.65 -8.18 -9.34
N LEU A 92 -9.47 -8.19 -8.01
CA LEU A 92 -8.47 -7.37 -7.30
C LEU A 92 -7.12 -8.07 -7.16
N HIS A 93 -6.99 -9.30 -7.66
CA HIS A 93 -5.84 -10.16 -7.39
C HIS A 93 -4.51 -9.58 -7.89
N ALA A 94 -4.48 -9.07 -9.13
CA ALA A 94 -3.28 -8.51 -9.73
C ALA A 94 -2.79 -7.27 -8.98
N ASP A 95 -3.71 -6.36 -8.62
CA ASP A 95 -3.36 -5.12 -7.92
C ASP A 95 -2.86 -5.40 -6.49
N ARG A 96 -3.43 -6.41 -5.83
CA ARG A 96 -2.99 -6.82 -4.49
C ARG A 96 -1.62 -7.46 -4.48
N ILE A 97 -1.32 -8.32 -5.47
CA ILE A 97 0.03 -8.87 -5.64
C ILE A 97 1.02 -7.73 -5.84
N LYS A 98 0.72 -6.79 -6.74
CA LYS A 98 1.59 -5.65 -7.01
C LYS A 98 1.78 -4.77 -5.76
N LEU A 99 0.72 -4.53 -4.99
CA LEU A 99 0.76 -3.77 -3.75
C LEU A 99 1.82 -4.34 -2.79
N TRP A 100 1.70 -5.63 -2.49
CA TRP A 100 2.57 -6.30 -1.55
C TRP A 100 3.99 -6.45 -2.10
N ASP A 101 4.13 -6.71 -3.39
CA ASP A 101 5.44 -6.76 -4.05
C ASP A 101 6.18 -5.42 -3.93
N ASP A 102 5.54 -4.31 -4.30
CA ASP A 102 6.14 -2.98 -4.19
C ASP A 102 6.45 -2.61 -2.73
N PHE A 103 5.54 -2.95 -1.81
CA PHE A 103 5.72 -2.73 -0.37
C PHE A 103 6.96 -3.47 0.15
N ASN A 104 7.08 -4.76 -0.14
CA ASN A 104 8.19 -5.59 0.31
C ASN A 104 9.52 -5.12 -0.29
N HIS A 105 9.52 -4.75 -1.59
CA HIS A 105 10.72 -4.21 -2.24
C HIS A 105 11.14 -2.84 -1.68
N ALA A 106 10.22 -2.00 -1.21
CA ALA A 106 10.57 -0.76 -0.55
C ALA A 106 11.34 -1.01 0.76
N TRP A 107 10.87 -1.95 1.59
CA TRP A 107 11.54 -2.36 2.83
C TRP A 107 12.92 -2.95 2.56
N LEU A 108 13.01 -3.93 1.66
CA LEU A 108 14.27 -4.57 1.28
C LEU A 108 15.24 -3.56 0.64
N GLY A 109 14.75 -2.68 -0.22
CA GLY A 109 15.54 -1.66 -0.89
C GLY A 109 16.20 -0.68 0.07
N ILE A 110 15.49 -0.25 1.13
CA ILE A 110 16.07 0.60 2.18
C ILE A 110 17.23 -0.12 2.87
N GLY A 111 17.02 -1.35 3.32
CA GLY A 111 18.04 -2.08 4.08
C GLY A 111 19.24 -2.49 3.23
N GLN A 112 19.02 -2.98 2.01
CA GLN A 112 20.10 -3.26 1.06
C GLN A 112 20.93 -2.00 0.77
N ARG A 113 20.26 -0.87 0.53
CA ARG A 113 20.95 0.38 0.29
C ARG A 113 21.72 0.86 1.52
N GLN A 114 21.19 0.69 2.72
CA GLN A 114 21.90 0.98 3.98
C GLN A 114 23.20 0.19 4.06
N MET A 115 23.17 -1.13 3.83
CA MET A 115 24.35 -2.00 3.87
C MET A 115 25.40 -1.59 2.83
N GLU A 116 24.99 -1.31 1.58
CA GLU A 116 25.89 -0.84 0.53
C GLU A 116 26.63 0.44 0.94
N LEU A 117 25.91 1.38 1.57
CA LEU A 117 26.48 2.65 1.99
C LEU A 117 27.42 2.51 3.19
N MET A 118 27.13 1.60 4.13
CA MET A 118 28.00 1.32 5.28
C MET A 118 29.29 0.59 4.88
N THR A 119 29.22 -0.26 3.85
CA THR A 119 30.38 -1.04 3.37
C THR A 119 31.17 -0.32 2.27
N SER A 120 30.61 0.74 1.68
CA SER A 120 31.29 1.58 0.70
C SER A 120 32.53 2.25 1.30
N SER A 121 33.65 2.14 0.60
CA SER A 121 34.92 2.79 0.98
C SER A 121 34.93 4.30 0.67
N GLN A 122 33.91 4.82 -0.02
CA GLN A 122 33.77 6.23 -0.35
C GLN A 122 32.59 6.86 0.41
N PRO A 123 32.85 7.71 1.42
CA PRO A 123 31.79 8.45 2.08
C PRO A 123 31.26 9.54 1.14
N SER A 124 30.03 9.38 0.63
CA SER A 124 29.35 10.47 -0.08
C SER A 124 28.72 11.43 0.93
N ARG A 125 29.06 12.71 0.84
CA ARG A 125 28.55 13.75 1.77
C ARG A 125 27.05 14.03 1.64
N SER A 126 26.41 13.59 0.56
CA SER A 126 24.98 13.81 0.30
C SER A 126 24.09 12.64 0.73
N GLN A 127 24.68 11.53 1.17
CA GLN A 127 23.94 10.34 1.59
C GLN A 127 23.67 10.41 3.08
N SER A 128 22.43 10.08 3.47
CA SER A 128 22.00 10.02 4.87
C SER A 128 21.67 8.58 5.21
N LEU A 129 22.60 7.91 5.88
CA LEU A 129 22.35 6.61 6.51
C LEU A 129 21.25 6.75 7.57
N MET A 130 20.49 5.69 7.77
CA MET A 130 19.57 5.61 8.90
C MET A 130 20.34 5.46 10.20
N SER A 131 19.89 6.06 11.29
CA SER A 131 20.44 5.77 12.61
C SER A 131 20.13 4.33 13.08
N LYS A 132 20.96 3.75 13.95
CA LYS A 132 20.66 2.45 14.61
C LYS A 132 19.31 2.45 15.32
N ALA A 133 18.92 3.60 15.88
CA ALA A 133 17.63 3.80 16.53
C ALA A 133 16.46 3.75 15.52
N MET A 134 16.63 4.36 14.34
CA MET A 134 15.62 4.29 13.27
C MET A 134 15.44 2.85 12.76
N ILE A 135 16.53 2.10 12.55
CA ILE A 135 16.44 0.70 12.11
C ILE A 135 15.69 -0.16 13.13
N LYS A 136 15.95 0.02 14.44
CA LYS A 136 15.19 -0.66 15.49
C LYS A 136 13.72 -0.26 15.51
N LYS A 137 13.42 1.02 15.31
CA LYS A 137 12.04 1.51 15.18
C LYS A 137 11.35 0.85 13.99
N MET A 138 12.02 0.74 12.85
CA MET A 138 11.52 0.07 11.67
C MET A 138 11.20 -1.40 11.94
N GLY A 139 12.08 -2.16 12.60
CA GLY A 139 11.80 -3.54 12.99
C GLY A 139 10.57 -3.68 13.91
N ASN A 140 10.40 -2.79 14.90
CA ASN A 140 9.23 -2.82 15.77
C ASN A 140 7.92 -2.52 15.02
N GLU A 141 7.94 -1.59 14.07
CA GLU A 141 6.76 -1.28 13.25
C GLU A 141 6.44 -2.39 12.25
N LEU A 142 7.44 -3.12 11.74
CA LEU A 142 7.23 -4.32 10.94
C LEU A 142 6.47 -5.39 11.74
N ILE A 143 6.91 -5.70 12.97
CA ILE A 143 6.23 -6.66 13.84
C ILE A 143 4.78 -6.23 14.09
N ARG A 144 4.58 -4.95 14.46
CA ARG A 144 3.24 -4.38 14.68
C ARG A 144 2.33 -4.48 13.44
N LEU A 145 2.90 -4.31 12.24
CA LEU A 145 2.17 -4.50 10.99
C LEU A 145 1.78 -5.97 10.82
N CYS A 146 2.74 -6.89 10.93
CA CYS A 146 2.51 -8.33 10.78
C CYS A 146 1.43 -8.82 11.74
N ASP A 147 1.52 -8.48 13.03
CA ASP A 147 0.51 -8.78 14.04
C ASP A 147 -0.89 -8.25 13.64
N GLY A 148 -0.93 -7.04 13.06
CA GLY A 148 -2.17 -6.39 12.66
C GLY A 148 -2.84 -7.04 11.45
N ILE A 149 -2.06 -7.64 10.56
CA ILE A 149 -2.55 -8.27 9.33
C ILE A 149 -2.63 -9.80 9.42
N GLU A 150 -2.05 -10.42 10.44
CA GLU A 150 -2.04 -11.88 10.68
C GLU A 150 -3.46 -12.47 10.65
N ARG A 151 -4.40 -11.81 11.33
CA ARG A 151 -5.82 -12.22 11.38
C ARG A 151 -6.51 -12.27 10.00
N HIS A 152 -5.92 -11.63 8.99
CA HIS A 152 -6.42 -11.59 7.63
C HIS A 152 -5.72 -12.62 6.72
N GLY A 153 -4.78 -13.41 7.23
CA GLY A 153 -3.99 -14.37 6.44
C GLY A 153 -2.98 -13.69 5.50
N LEU A 154 -2.57 -12.47 5.82
CA LEU A 154 -1.65 -11.64 5.02
C LEU A 154 -0.20 -11.72 5.52
N VAL A 155 0.12 -12.75 6.31
CA VAL A 155 1.48 -13.10 6.78
C VAL A 155 1.82 -14.47 6.19
N ASP A 156 3.03 -14.62 5.65
CA ASP A 156 3.59 -15.88 5.11
C ASP A 156 2.83 -16.57 3.96
N TYR A 157 2.09 -15.80 3.16
CA TYR A 157 1.50 -16.24 1.90
C TYR A 157 2.03 -15.36 0.76
N GLN A 158 1.89 -15.80 -0.49
CA GLN A 158 2.35 -15.08 -1.69
C GLN A 158 1.71 -13.66 -1.89
N TYR A 159 0.91 -13.22 -0.91
CA TYR A 159 -0.01 -12.08 -0.87
C TYR A 159 0.17 -11.24 0.39
N GLY A 160 1.35 -11.26 0.99
CA GLY A 160 1.58 -10.66 2.29
C GLY A 160 2.99 -10.08 2.45
N VAL A 161 3.29 -9.71 3.68
CA VAL A 161 4.59 -9.15 4.05
C VAL A 161 5.65 -10.26 4.02
N TRP A 162 6.82 -9.95 3.45
CA TRP A 162 8.00 -10.83 3.46
C TRP A 162 8.77 -10.68 4.77
N GLU A 163 8.12 -11.02 5.89
CA GLU A 163 8.60 -10.71 7.23
C GLU A 163 10.00 -11.28 7.49
N GLU A 164 10.22 -12.55 7.18
CA GLU A 164 11.53 -13.21 7.39
C GLU A 164 12.64 -12.49 6.63
N GLN A 165 12.41 -12.15 5.35
CA GLN A 165 13.42 -11.53 4.50
C GLN A 165 13.69 -10.08 4.93
N ILE A 166 12.65 -9.33 5.27
CA ILE A 166 12.79 -7.94 5.72
C ILE A 166 13.50 -7.92 7.09
N THR A 167 13.11 -8.79 8.01
CA THR A 167 13.73 -8.89 9.34
C THR A 167 15.22 -9.22 9.22
N ALA A 168 15.58 -10.22 8.41
CA ALA A 168 16.97 -10.58 8.18
C ALA A 168 17.81 -9.39 7.67
N VAL A 169 17.28 -8.63 6.71
CA VAL A 169 17.98 -7.45 6.18
C VAL A 169 18.16 -6.33 7.23
N LEU A 170 17.16 -6.13 8.10
CA LEU A 170 17.27 -5.15 9.18
C LEU A 170 18.27 -5.61 10.26
N GLU A 171 18.30 -6.89 10.58
CA GLU A 171 19.28 -7.50 11.49
C GLU A 171 20.71 -7.37 10.94
N ASP A 172 20.94 -7.68 9.67
CA ASP A 172 22.23 -7.50 9.01
C ASP A 172 22.73 -6.04 9.10
N CYS A 173 21.81 -5.07 8.96
CA CYS A 173 22.16 -3.65 9.14
C CYS A 173 22.60 -3.33 10.57
N LEU A 174 21.95 -3.93 11.57
CA LEU A 174 22.29 -3.74 12.98
C LEU A 174 23.63 -4.38 13.34
N ASP A 175 23.91 -5.56 12.79
CA ASP A 175 25.19 -6.26 12.96
C ASP A 175 26.36 -5.44 12.40
N LEU A 176 26.17 -4.78 11.25
CA LEU A 176 27.17 -3.86 10.69
C LEU A 176 27.46 -2.67 11.61
N TYR A 177 26.43 -2.14 12.28
CA TYR A 177 26.65 -1.08 13.28
C TYR A 177 27.50 -1.60 14.45
N GLU A 178 27.17 -2.77 14.98
CA GLU A 178 27.87 -3.37 16.11
C GLU A 178 29.34 -3.64 15.78
N ALA A 179 29.61 -4.22 14.61
CA ALA A 179 30.98 -4.41 14.12
C ALA A 179 31.76 -3.09 13.99
N SER A 180 31.11 -2.01 13.53
CA SER A 180 31.75 -0.69 13.41
C SER A 180 32.06 -0.04 14.77
N GLU A 181 31.18 -0.23 15.76
CA GLU A 181 31.34 0.28 17.12
C GLU A 181 32.50 -0.45 17.84
N GLU A 182 32.58 -1.77 17.69
CA GLU A 182 33.66 -2.60 18.24
C GLU A 182 35.04 -2.24 17.65
N ALA A 183 35.11 -2.05 16.33
CA ALA A 183 36.33 -1.64 15.66
C ALA A 183 36.82 -0.25 16.14
N SER A 184 35.89 0.66 16.42
CA SER A 184 36.19 2.01 16.90
C SER A 184 36.61 2.01 18.38
N GLY A 185 36.00 1.17 19.22
CA GLY A 185 36.32 1.04 20.65
C GLY A 185 37.66 0.36 20.93
N SER A 186 38.09 -0.56 20.07
CA SER A 186 39.38 -1.27 20.16
C SER A 186 40.61 -0.37 19.93
N GLY A 187 40.44 0.75 19.21
CA GLY A 187 41.52 1.69 18.89
C GLY A 187 41.96 2.62 20.04
N GLY A 188 41.21 2.67 21.15
CA GLY A 188 41.48 3.57 22.29
C GLY A 188 42.37 2.97 23.40
N ALA A 189 42.75 1.70 23.28
CA ALA A 189 43.57 0.99 24.28
C ALA A 189 44.95 0.65 23.70
N ARG A 190 45.76 1.67 23.36
CA ARG A 190 47.20 1.51 23.07
C ARG A 190 48.01 2.68 23.58
#